data_AF-A0A656GM82-F1
#
_entry.id   AF-A0A656GM82-F1
#
_cell.length_a   1.000
_cell.length_b   1.000
_cell.length_c   1.000
_cell.angle_alpha   90.00
_cell.angle_beta   90.00
_cell.angle_gamma   90.00
#
_symmetry.space_group_name_H-M   'P 1'
#
loop_
_entity.id
_entity.type
_entity.pdbx_description
1 polymer ?
#
loop_
_entity_poly.entity_id
_entity_poly.type
_entity_poly.pdbx_seq_one_letter_code
_entity_poly.pdbx_strand_id
1 'polypeptide(L)' 'TADKMKKQRGPLPQDGPGNDNFRAKRYIAKYTINAARVFGIDSYIGS' A
#
# COMPACT_ATOMS: atom_id res chain seq x y z
N THR A 1 6.23 -7.81 -4.28
CA THR A 1 6.88 -6.58 -4.78
C THR A 1 7.36 -5.64 -3.69
N ALA A 2 6.56 -5.35 -2.65
CA ALA A 2 6.95 -4.40 -1.58
C ALA A 2 8.30 -4.71 -0.92
N ASP A 3 8.54 -5.98 -0.53
CA ASP A 3 9.80 -6.43 0.09
C ASP A 3 11.02 -6.20 -0.80
N LYS A 4 10.96 -6.64 -2.06
CA LYS A 4 12.03 -6.41 -3.05
C LYS A 4 12.39 -4.91 -3.16
N MET A 5 11.37 -4.05 -3.21
CA MET A 5 11.59 -2.60 -3.32
C MET A 5 12.23 -2.02 -2.05
N LYS A 6 11.89 -2.52 -0.86
CA LYS A 6 12.56 -2.14 0.39
C LYS A 6 14.04 -2.53 0.37
N LYS A 7 14.36 -3.76 -0.04
CA LYS A 7 15.74 -4.27 -0.09
C LYS A 7 16.62 -3.51 -1.09
N GLN A 8 16.07 -3.15 -2.25
CA GLN A 8 16.85 -2.50 -3.31
C GLN A 8 16.92 -0.97 -3.19
N ARG A 9 15.90 -0.32 -2.62
CA ARG A 9 15.79 1.16 -2.59
C ARG A 9 15.76 1.75 -1.18
N GLY A 10 15.74 0.89 -0.16
CA GLY A 10 15.64 1.31 1.23
C GLY A 10 14.22 1.74 1.65
N PRO A 11 14.11 2.30 2.87
CA PRO A 11 12.87 2.85 3.42
C PRO A 11 12.34 4.03 2.58
N LEU A 12 11.02 4.24 2.56
CA LEU A 12 10.43 5.39 1.89
C LEU A 12 10.60 6.64 2.78
N PRO A 13 10.65 7.86 2.21
CA PRO A 13 10.74 9.09 3.00
C PRO A 13 9.58 9.27 3.99
N GLN A 14 8.43 8.66 3.71
CA GLN A 14 7.22 8.71 4.55
C GLN A 14 7.10 7.52 5.52
N ASP A 15 8.02 6.54 5.45
CA ASP A 15 8.06 5.46 6.44
C ASP A 15 8.56 6.04 7.79
N GLY A 16 7.97 5.57 8.90
CA GLY A 16 8.40 6.00 10.24
C GLY A 16 9.66 5.25 10.70
N PRO A 17 10.30 5.72 11.78
CA PRO A 17 11.46 5.02 12.35
C PRO A 17 11.10 3.56 12.70
N GLY A 18 11.85 2.61 12.15
CA GLY A 18 11.70 1.18 12.46
C GLY A 18 10.46 0.49 11.90
N ASN A 19 9.63 1.16 11.08
CA ASN A 19 8.46 0.53 10.45
C ASN A 19 8.32 0.90 8.97
N ASP A 20 7.52 0.10 8.25
CA ASP A 20 7.23 0.31 6.83
C ASP A 20 5.74 0.62 6.62
N ASN A 21 5.07 1.24 7.61
CA ASN A 21 3.62 1.35 7.64
C ASN A 21 3.07 2.09 6.41
N PHE A 22 3.81 3.10 5.93
CA PHE A 22 3.42 3.83 4.74
C PHE A 22 3.56 2.97 3.49
N ARG A 23 4.65 2.21 3.36
CA ARG A 23 4.79 1.21 2.30
C ARG A 23 3.67 0.16 2.38
N ALA A 24 3.37 -0.39 3.55
CA ALA A 24 2.35 -1.42 3.72
C ALA A 24 0.96 -0.92 3.28
N LYS A 25 0.53 0.25 3.77
CA LYS A 25 -0.74 0.89 3.38
C LYS A 25 -0.81 1.17 1.88
N ARG A 26 0.30 1.65 1.28
CA ARG A 26 0.38 1.88 -0.18
C ARG A 26 0.19 0.60 -0.98
N TYR A 27 0.75 -0.53 -0.53
CA TYR A 27 0.71 -1.78 -1.29
C TYR A 27 -0.59 -2.56 -1.09
N ILE A 28 -1.20 -2.56 0.10
CA ILE A 28 -2.49 -3.21 0.33
C ILE A 28 -3.60 -2.52 -0.50
N ALA A 29 -3.58 -1.19 -0.55
CA ALA A 29 -4.55 -0.42 -1.32
C ALA A 29 -4.56 -0.76 -2.82
N LYS A 30 -3.45 -1.25 -3.40
CA LYS A 30 -3.35 -1.58 -4.84
C LYS A 30 -4.36 -2.63 -5.28
N TYR A 31 -4.76 -3.54 -4.39
CA TYR A 31 -5.66 -4.65 -4.71
C TYR A 31 -6.89 -4.71 -3.79
N THR A 32 -7.04 -3.77 -2.85
CA THR A 32 -8.27 -3.58 -2.06
C THR A 32 -9.01 -2.33 -2.55
N ILE A 33 -8.85 -1.19 -1.86
CA ILE A 33 -9.63 0.03 -2.09
C ILE A 33 -9.48 0.63 -3.48
N ASN A 34 -8.29 0.54 -4.09
CA ASN A 34 -8.12 1.10 -5.42
C ASN A 34 -8.88 0.30 -6.47
N ALA A 35 -8.93 -1.03 -6.34
CA ALA A 35 -9.72 -1.87 -7.22
C ALA A 35 -11.22 -1.60 -7.02
N ALA A 36 -11.68 -1.55 -5.77
CA ALA A 36 -13.08 -1.27 -5.46
C ALA A 36 -13.54 0.10 -5.99
N ARG A 37 -12.70 1.13 -5.85
CA ARG A 37 -12.99 2.47 -6.37
C ARG A 37 -13.03 2.52 -7.91
N VAL A 38 -12.14 1.80 -8.59
CA VAL A 38 -12.14 1.73 -10.07
C VAL A 38 -13.45 1.17 -10.60
N PHE A 39 -14.00 0.17 -9.94
CA PHE A 39 -15.28 -0.44 -10.33
C PHE A 39 -16.51 0.26 -9.72
N GLY A 40 -16.32 1.30 -8.91
CA GLY A 40 -17.42 2.05 -8.27
C GLY A 40 -18.20 1.23 -7.22
N ILE A 41 -17.54 0.28 -6.55
CA ILE A 41 -18.14 -0.62 -5.54
C ILE A 41 -17.50 -0.45 -4.14
N ASP A 42 -16.75 0.63 -3.93
CA ASP A 42 -16.02 0.91 -2.69
C ASP A 42 -16.93 1.21 -1.48
N SER A 43 -18.20 1.55 -1.72
CA SER A 43 -19.21 1.66 -0.67
C SER A 43 -19.56 0.32 -0.01
N TYR A 44 -19.28 -0.80 -0.69
CA TYR A 44 -19.63 -2.14 -0.22
C TYR A 44 -18.40 -2.94 0.23
N ILE A 45 -17.27 -2.80 -0.47
CA ILE A 45 -16.06 -3.60 -0.23
C ILE A 45 -14.76 -2.81 -0.44
N GLY A 46 -13.65 -3.43 -0.04
CA GLY A 46 -12.31 -3.00 -0.42
C GLY A 46 -11.76 -1.89 0.47
N SER A 47 -11.61 -2.13 1.77
CA SER A 47 -10.86 -1.24 2.67
C SER A 47 -9.34 -1.43 2.61
#